data_AF-A0A965GXP1-F1
#
_entry.id   AF-A0A965GXP1-F1
#
_cell.length_a   1.000
_cell.length_b   1.000
_cell.length_c   1.000
_cell.angle_alpha   90.00
_cell.angle_beta   90.00
_cell.angle_gamma   90.00
#
_symmetry.space_group_name_H-M   'P 1'
#
loop_
_entity.id
_entity.type
_entity.pdbx_description
1 polymer ?
#
loop_
_entity_poly.entity_id
_entity_poly.type
_entity_poly.pdbx_seq_one_letter_code
_entity_poly.pdbx_strand_id
1 'polypeptide(L)'
;MQSEIVSQAHRFAETLVAGRGYSKNTVKAYLTDVLDLADYLESQKVTQVTDINLELLREWLWAVSQRDSAKSTLARKSAAIRSFTAWLAAEKLVNADPGQRLKSP
;
A
#
# COMPACT_ATOMS: atom_id res chain seq x y z
N MET A 1 9.45 16.80 -6.62
CA MET A 1 8.21 16.92 -5.84
C MET A 1 7.78 15.49 -5.52
N GLN A 2 7.86 15.06 -4.26
CA GLN A 2 7.38 13.72 -3.87
C GLN A 2 5.86 13.66 -4.08
N SER A 3 5.33 12.54 -4.60
CA SER A 3 3.88 12.37 -4.74
C SER A 3 3.17 12.38 -3.39
N GLU A 4 1.88 12.71 -3.40
CA GLU A 4 1.04 12.65 -2.20
C GLU A 4 1.07 11.26 -1.58
N ILE A 5 1.07 10.21 -2.41
CA ILE A 5 1.09 8.81 -1.98
C ILE A 5 2.33 8.52 -1.11
N VAL A 6 3.52 8.98 -1.50
CA VAL A 6 4.75 8.79 -0.71
C VAL A 6 4.65 9.50 0.64
N SER A 7 4.12 10.72 0.67
CA SER A 7 3.89 11.45 1.94
C SER A 7 2.94 10.68 2.86
N GLN A 8 1.83 10.17 2.32
CA GLN A 8 0.87 9.39 3.09
C GLN A 8 1.44 8.02 3.53
N ALA A 9 2.35 7.41 2.77
CA ALA A 9 3.03 6.18 3.17
C ALA A 9 3.87 6.37 4.44
N HIS A 10 4.57 7.50 4.55
CA HIS A 10 5.34 7.83 5.76
C HIS A 10 4.42 8.11 6.96
N ARG A 11 3.37 8.90 6.77
CA ARG A 11 2.38 9.16 7.83
C ARG A 11 1.70 7.87 8.31
N PHE A 12 1.37 6.97 7.38
CA PHE A 12 0.89 5.62 7.72
C PHE A 12 1.89 4.87 8.59
N ALA A 13 3.17 4.83 8.23
CA ALA A 13 4.20 4.16 9.03
C ALA A 13 4.31 4.75 10.45
N GLU A 14 4.23 6.07 10.61
CA GLU A 14 4.17 6.73 11.92
C GLU A 14 2.97 6.29 12.74
N THR A 15 1.78 6.19 12.12
CA THR A 15 0.58 5.68 12.82
C THR A 15 0.73 4.23 13.26
N LEU A 16 1.40 3.37 12.48
CA LEU A 16 1.67 1.99 12.87
C LEU A 16 2.65 1.88 14.04
N VAL A 17 3.62 2.79 14.14
CA VAL A 17 4.56 2.87 15.27
C VAL A 17 3.84 3.34 16.54
N ALA A 18 2.95 4.32 16.42
CA ALA A 18 2.16 4.83 17.53
C ALA A 18 1.08 3.82 17.99
N GLY A 19 0.55 3.03 17.05
CA GLY A 19 -0.39 1.94 17.33
C GLY A 19 0.27 0.81 18.11
N ARG A 20 -0.35 0.37 19.20
CA ARG A 20 0.10 -0.84 19.91
C ARG A 20 -0.16 -2.06 19.01
N GLY A 21 0.88 -2.73 18.52
CA GLY A 21 0.73 -4.05 17.88
C GLY A 21 1.75 -4.43 16.82
N TYR A 22 2.40 -3.48 16.16
CA TYR A 22 3.37 -3.78 15.10
C TYR A 22 4.81 -3.72 15.59
N SER A 23 5.62 -4.72 15.22
CA SER A 23 7.07 -4.67 15.43
C SER A 23 7.72 -3.65 14.49
N LYS A 24 8.88 -3.10 14.86
CA LYS A 24 9.67 -2.21 13.98
C LYS A 24 9.95 -2.83 12.61
N ASN A 25 10.19 -4.15 12.57
CA ASN A 25 10.43 -4.88 11.33
C ASN A 25 9.18 -4.97 10.47
N THR A 26 8.00 -5.15 11.08
CA THR A 26 6.73 -5.18 10.37
C THR A 26 6.40 -3.81 9.78
N VAL A 27 6.58 -2.73 10.55
CA VAL A 27 6.38 -1.36 10.05
C VAL A 27 7.30 -1.08 8.87
N LYS A 28 8.59 -1.39 8.99
CA LYS A 28 9.55 -1.21 7.90
C LYS A 28 9.14 -1.99 6.65
N ALA A 29 8.74 -3.25 6.81
CA ALA A 29 8.30 -4.09 5.69
C ALA A 29 7.03 -3.52 5.01
N TYR A 30 6.07 -3.02 5.79
CA TYR A 30 4.85 -2.42 5.25
C TYR A 30 5.14 -1.10 4.53
N LEU A 31 5.97 -0.22 5.12
CA LEU A 31 6.39 1.00 4.46
C LEU A 31 7.09 0.71 3.12
N THR A 32 8.01 -0.25 3.09
CA THR A 32 8.68 -0.65 1.84
C THR A 32 7.69 -1.16 0.79
N ASP A 33 6.67 -1.94 1.19
CA ASP A 33 5.67 -2.42 0.24
C ASP A 33 4.77 -1.30 -0.30
N VAL A 34 4.41 -0.32 0.54
CA VAL A 34 3.60 0.82 0.12
C VAL A 34 4.40 1.76 -0.78
N LEU A 35 5.70 1.95 -0.53
CA LEU A 35 6.57 2.74 -1.41
C LEU A 35 6.76 2.04 -2.77
N ASP A 36 6.90 0.72 -2.80
CA ASP A 36 6.93 -0.08 -4.04
C ASP A 36 5.62 0.04 -4.85
N LEU A 37 4.47 0.15 -4.18
CA LEU A 37 3.21 0.50 -4.84
C LEU A 37 3.23 1.95 -5.35
N ALA A 38 3.72 2.91 -4.55
CA ALA A 38 3.79 4.32 -4.94
C ALA A 38 4.63 4.51 -6.22
N ASP A 39 5.80 3.89 -6.29
CA ASP A 39 6.67 3.92 -7.48
C ASP A 39 5.95 3.37 -8.73
N TYR A 40 5.20 2.28 -8.56
CA TYR A 40 4.39 1.71 -9.64
C TYR A 40 3.27 2.67 -10.08
N LEU A 41 2.52 3.25 -9.14
CA LEU A 41 1.43 4.19 -9.44
C LEU A 41 1.93 5.47 -10.11
N GLU A 42 3.08 5.99 -9.68
CA GLU A 42 3.72 7.13 -10.33
C GLU A 42 4.08 6.82 -11.80
N SER A 43 4.53 5.60 -12.10
CA SER A 43 4.75 5.15 -13.48
C SER A 43 3.47 5.14 -14.33
N GLN A 44 2.31 4.95 -13.69
CA GLN A 44 0.98 5.04 -14.30
C GLN A 44 0.39 6.46 -14.26
N LYS A 45 1.17 7.46 -13.83
CA LYS A 45 0.77 8.87 -13.63
C LYS A 45 -0.31 9.07 -12.55
N VAL A 46 -0.43 8.13 -11.63
CA VAL A 46 -1.32 8.20 -10.46
C VAL A 46 -0.51 8.74 -9.29
N THR A 47 -0.78 9.98 -8.90
CA THR A 47 0.01 10.70 -7.88
C THR A 47 -0.80 11.11 -6.65
N GLN A 48 -2.13 11.01 -6.71
CA GLN A 48 -3.05 11.32 -5.61
C GLN A 48 -3.63 10.04 -5.01
N VAL A 49 -3.87 10.04 -3.70
CA VAL A 49 -4.45 8.86 -3.02
C VAL A 49 -5.90 8.61 -3.43
N THR A 50 -6.62 9.65 -3.86
CA THR A 50 -8.01 9.56 -4.34
C THR A 50 -8.15 8.83 -5.66
N ASP A 51 -7.06 8.73 -6.43
CA ASP A 51 -7.03 8.09 -7.75
C ASP A 51 -6.72 6.59 -7.66
N ILE A 52 -6.38 6.10 -6.45
CA ILE A 52 -6.13 4.68 -6.19
C ILE A 52 -7.46 3.91 -6.27
N ASN A 53 -7.48 2.89 -7.13
CA ASN A 53 -8.62 1.98 -7.26
C ASN A 53 -8.17 0.51 -7.21
N LEU A 54 -9.13 -0.41 -7.05
CA LEU A 54 -8.85 -1.84 -6.90
C LEU A 54 -8.13 -2.46 -8.11
N GLU A 55 -8.36 -1.96 -9.32
CA GLU A 55 -7.72 -2.49 -10.54
C GLU A 55 -6.23 -2.20 -10.53
N LEU A 56 -5.82 -0.97 -10.24
CA LEU A 56 -4.41 -0.58 -10.10
C LEU A 56 -3.69 -1.42 -9.03
N LEU A 57 -4.35 -1.69 -7.90
CA LEU A 57 -3.77 -2.54 -6.84
C LEU A 57 -3.56 -3.99 -7.30
N ARG A 58 -4.46 -4.52 -8.13
CA ARG A 58 -4.36 -5.88 -8.70
C ARG A 58 -3.27 -5.94 -9.77
N GLU A 59 -3.19 -4.94 -10.64
CA GLU A 59 -2.15 -4.85 -11.66
C GLU A 59 -0.76 -4.76 -11.04
N TRP A 60 -0.60 -3.98 -9.96
CA TRP A 60 0.64 -3.96 -9.18
C TRP A 60 0.97 -5.33 -8.58
N LEU A 61 0.03 -5.99 -7.89
CA LEU A 61 0.27 -7.32 -7.31
C LEU A 61 0.64 -8.36 -8.38
N TRP A 62 0.01 -8.27 -9.55
CA TRP A 62 0.36 -9.09 -10.70
C TRP A 62 1.77 -8.79 -11.20
N ALA A 63 2.14 -7.51 -11.37
CA ALA A 63 3.50 -7.13 -11.76
C ALA A 63 4.56 -7.62 -10.76
N VAL A 64 4.23 -7.66 -9.45
CA VAL A 64 5.08 -8.24 -8.42
C VAL A 64 5.18 -9.77 -8.55
N SER A 65 4.08 -10.46 -8.86
CA SER A 65 4.10 -11.92 -9.04
C SER A 65 4.93 -12.36 -10.24
N GLN A 66 4.98 -11.54 -11.30
CA GLN A 66 5.80 -11.81 -12.49
C GLN A 66 7.32 -11.75 -12.22
N ARG A 67 7.75 -11.19 -11.08
CA ARG A 67 9.19 -11.11 -10.69
C ARG A 67 9.66 -12.30 -9.87
N ASP A 68 8.98 -13.45 -9.99
CA ASP A 68 9.26 -14.70 -9.25
C ASP A 68 9.24 -14.53 -7.71
N SER A 69 8.32 -13.69 -7.24
CA SER A 69 8.14 -13.41 -5.82
C SER A 69 7.55 -14.63 -5.08
N ALA A 70 8.15 -15.02 -3.95
CA ALA A 70 7.61 -16.07 -3.10
C ALA A 70 6.16 -15.76 -2.64
N LYS A 71 5.33 -16.80 -2.47
CA LYS A 71 3.92 -16.66 -2.01
C LYS A 71 3.79 -15.86 -0.70
N SER A 72 4.72 -16.04 0.23
CA SER A 72 4.77 -15.28 1.48
C SER A 72 5.01 -13.78 1.26
N THR A 73 5.79 -13.41 0.23
CA THR A 73 6.02 -12.02 -0.18
C THR A 73 4.74 -11.41 -0.74
N LEU A 74 4.02 -12.11 -1.62
CA LEU A 74 2.75 -11.64 -2.18
C LEU A 74 1.67 -11.46 -1.10
N ALA A 75 1.58 -12.40 -0.16
CA ALA A 75 0.66 -12.31 0.97
C ALA A 75 0.97 -11.10 1.87
N ARG A 76 2.25 -10.88 2.21
CA ARG A 76 2.68 -9.73 3.01
C ARG A 76 2.39 -8.41 2.30
N LYS A 77 2.73 -8.30 1.02
CA LYS A 77 2.45 -7.12 0.20
C LYS A 77 0.96 -6.82 0.12
N SER A 78 0.12 -7.83 -0.14
CA SER A 78 -1.33 -7.67 -0.14
C SER A 78 -1.85 -7.20 1.22
N ALA A 79 -1.34 -7.75 2.33
CA ALA A 79 -1.72 -7.31 3.68
C ALA A 79 -1.30 -5.85 3.96
N ALA A 80 -0.09 -5.46 3.56
CA ALA A 80 0.40 -4.09 3.70
C ALA A 80 -0.50 -3.09 2.96
N ILE A 81 -0.84 -3.37 1.70
CA ILE A 81 -1.70 -2.49 0.89
C ILE A 81 -3.13 -2.41 1.45
N ARG A 82 -3.69 -3.53 1.89
CA ARG A 82 -5.01 -3.52 2.58
C ARG A 82 -4.97 -2.68 3.85
N SER A 83 -3.89 -2.77 4.63
CA SER A 83 -3.75 -1.96 5.83
C SER A 83 -3.59 -0.47 5.51
N PHE A 84 -2.84 -0.12 4.47
CA PHE A 84 -2.63 1.26 4.04
C PHE A 84 -3.93 1.90 3.53
N THR A 85 -4.64 1.20 2.65
CA THR A 85 -5.90 1.68 2.05
C THR A 85 -7.05 1.80 3.07
N ALA A 86 -7.13 0.86 4.02
CA ALA A 86 -8.02 0.98 5.17
C ALA A 86 -7.66 2.20 6.05
N TRP A 87 -6.37 2.48 6.27
CA TRP A 87 -5.92 3.65 7.02
C TRP A 87 -6.27 4.96 6.29
N LEU A 88 -6.08 5.04 4.96
CA LEU A 88 -6.49 6.21 4.17
C LEU A 88 -7.98 6.52 4.33
N ALA A 89 -8.83 5.48 4.29
CA ALA A 89 -10.27 5.62 4.50
C ALA A 89 -10.59 6.05 5.95
N ALA A 90 -9.91 5.50 6.95
CA ALA A 90 -10.08 5.88 8.35
C ALA A 90 -9.70 7.37 8.61
N GLU A 91 -8.68 7.86 7.93
CA GLU A 91 -8.24 9.27 7.94
C GLU A 91 -9.11 10.18 7.06
N LYS A 92 -10.14 9.64 6.38
CA LYS A 92 -11.04 10.36 5.45
C LYS A 92 -10.30 11.01 4.28
N LEU A 93 -9.15 10.46 3.88
CA LEU A 93 -8.38 10.91 2.70
C LEU A 93 -8.98 10.35 1.40
N VAL A 94 -9.76 9.27 1.50
CA VAL A 94 -10.51 8.67 0.39
C VAL A 94 -11.94 8.39 0.84
N ASN A 95 -12.89 8.39 -0.11
CA ASN A 95 -14.31 8.21 0.18
C ASN A 95 -14.69 6.77 0.58
N ALA A 96 -13.91 5.79 0.13
CA ALA A 96 -14.08 4.37 0.43
C ALA A 96 -12.71 3.69 0.35
N ASP A 97 -12.55 2.57 1.05
CA ASP A 97 -11.32 1.76 1.02
C ASP A 97 -11.19 1.01 -0.33
N PRO A 98 -10.26 1.40 -1.22
CA PRO A 98 -10.08 0.72 -2.51
C PRO A 98 -9.46 -0.68 -2.38
N GLY A 99 -8.76 -0.96 -1.28
CA GLY A 99 -8.09 -2.23 -1.03
C GLY A 99 -8.96 -3.25 -0.30
N GLN A 100 -10.16 -2.91 0.15
CA GLN A 100 -11.03 -3.78 0.94
C GLN A 100 -11.24 -5.17 0.30
N ARG A 101 -11.30 -5.24 -1.04
CA ARG A 101 -11.51 -6.48 -1.82
C ARG A 101 -10.24 -7.03 -2.47
N LEU A 102 -9.07 -6.50 -2.11
CA LEU A 102 -7.78 -6.98 -2.61
C LEU A 102 -7.47 -8.37 -2.02
N LYS A 103 -7.00 -9.28 -2.87
CA LYS A 103 -6.56 -10.63 -2.50
C LYS A 103 -5.26 -10.95 -3.22
N SER A 104 -4.34 -11.66 -2.56
CA SER A 104 -3.18 -12.22 -3.24
C SER A 104 -3.63 -13.32 -4.23
N PRO A 105 -3.03 -13.38 -5.43
CA PRO A 105 -3.22 -14.50 -6.37
C PRO A 105 -2.82 -15.86 -5.79
#